data_AF-A0A1D2VDD4-F1
#
_entry.id   AF-A0A1D2VDD4-F1
#
_cell.length_a   1.000
_cell.length_b   1.000
_cell.length_c   1.000
_cell.angle_alpha   90.00
_cell.angle_beta   90.00
_cell.angle_gamma   90.00
#
_symmetry.space_group_name_H-M   'P 1'
#
loop_
_entity.id
_entity.type
_entity.pdbx_description
1 polymer ?
#
loop_
_entity_poly.entity_id
_entity_poly.type
_entity_poly.pdbx_seq_one_letter_code
_entity_poly.pdbx_strand_id
1 'polypeptide(L)'
;MAIALWFVPKKSSQLYDVLSNLIISLQPLFDDFPPIFEPHITITSNLFISSNSDINKILNASLIAFNTIDSNNSTINDQISLNNLNNLNNLIQFDKFAVGRNYFNKIHFQIFKNPNLISFARIIRELFTLSLSRNSSRSKSINNHSSHFSISSSSSNKYNNSTFNYGYDLDAIIPPNAKPPSVILNENDLTLKAKKIAEDWSTNQFNPHLSLVYSNIYKLNSSLIRTIKIRIEDSLDIYNLNENNLINYPNLGWNYGTLKIVNCEGNVQDWQVLGSIDFHK
;
A
#
# COMPACT_ATOMS: atom_id res chain seq x y z
N MET A 1 0.12 -0.28 -10.96
CA MET A 1 1.03 -0.74 -9.89
C MET A 1 1.36 -2.20 -10.19
N ALA A 2 2.44 -2.78 -9.66
CA ALA A 2 2.65 -4.23 -9.81
C ALA A 2 1.84 -4.97 -8.74
N ILE A 3 2.47 -5.33 -7.61
CA ILE A 3 1.83 -6.09 -6.54
C ILE A 3 1.83 -5.28 -5.23
N ALA A 4 0.73 -5.33 -4.48
CA ALA A 4 0.54 -4.62 -3.22
C ALA A 4 0.12 -5.54 -2.06
N LEU A 5 0.44 -5.14 -0.83
CA LEU A 5 -0.14 -5.69 0.39
C LEU A 5 -1.28 -4.77 0.84
N TRP A 6 -2.49 -5.31 0.89
CA TRP A 6 -3.66 -4.65 1.43
C TRP A 6 -3.98 -5.16 2.84
N PHE A 7 -4.51 -4.28 3.67
CA PHE A 7 -5.18 -4.64 4.92
C PHE A 7 -6.66 -4.27 4.82
N VAL A 8 -7.51 -5.27 5.01
CA VAL A 8 -8.96 -5.25 4.80
C VAL A 8 -9.63 -5.45 6.17
N PRO A 9 -10.67 -4.68 6.55
CA PRO A 9 -11.41 -4.93 7.79
C PRO A 9 -12.07 -6.32 7.73
N LYS A 10 -12.26 -6.97 8.88
CA LYS A 10 -12.81 -8.34 8.93
C LYS A 10 -14.16 -8.41 8.21
N LYS A 11 -14.32 -9.33 7.25
CA LYS A 11 -15.56 -9.48 6.45
C LYS A 11 -16.84 -9.68 7.25
N SER A 12 -16.74 -10.23 8.46
CA SER A 12 -17.87 -10.44 9.37
C SER A 12 -18.10 -9.26 10.32
N SER A 13 -17.57 -8.07 10.01
CA SER A 13 -17.71 -6.88 10.86
C SER A 13 -18.66 -5.88 10.22
N GLN A 14 -19.49 -5.26 11.06
CA GLN A 14 -20.41 -4.20 10.64
C GLN A 14 -19.70 -3.08 9.87
N LEU A 15 -18.46 -2.73 10.25
CA LEU A 15 -17.67 -1.72 9.54
C LEU A 15 -17.32 -2.14 8.11
N TYR A 16 -16.99 -3.41 7.86
CA TYR A 16 -16.75 -3.90 6.49
C TYR A 16 -18.02 -3.79 5.64
N ASP A 17 -19.19 -4.18 6.18
CA ASP A 17 -20.46 -4.14 5.47
C ASP A 17 -20.89 -2.70 5.16
N VAL A 18 -20.80 -1.80 6.15
CA VAL A 18 -21.12 -0.37 5.99
C VAL A 18 -20.18 0.29 4.97
N LEU A 19 -18.87 0.05 5.03
CA LEU A 19 -17.92 0.60 4.05
C LEU A 19 -18.15 0.05 2.64
N SER A 20 -18.47 -1.24 2.51
CA SER A 20 -18.78 -1.87 1.21
C SER A 20 -20.05 -1.28 0.61
N ASN A 21 -21.11 -1.15 1.41
CA ASN A 21 -22.37 -0.52 1.00
C ASN A 21 -22.19 0.96 0.66
N LEU A 22 -21.31 1.69 1.37
CA LEU A 22 -20.95 3.07 1.06
C LEU A 22 -20.20 3.20 -0.27
N ILE A 23 -19.21 2.33 -0.54
CA ILE A 23 -18.50 2.28 -1.84
C ILE A 23 -19.48 2.06 -2.99
N ILE A 24 -20.48 1.19 -2.81
CA ILE A 24 -21.52 0.89 -3.80
C ILE A 24 -22.53 2.06 -3.92
N SER A 25 -22.99 2.63 -2.81
CA SER A 25 -24.02 3.69 -2.82
C SER A 25 -23.51 5.02 -3.37
N LEU A 26 -22.20 5.23 -3.40
CA LEU A 26 -21.58 6.41 -4.04
C LEU A 26 -21.48 6.28 -5.57
N GLN A 27 -21.48 5.06 -6.14
CA GLN A 27 -21.32 4.83 -7.59
C GLN A 27 -22.27 5.66 -8.48
N PRO A 28 -23.59 5.75 -8.20
CA PRO A 28 -24.54 6.47 -9.07
C PRO A 28 -24.40 8.00 -9.05
N LEU A 29 -23.42 8.55 -8.31
CA LEU A 29 -23.12 9.98 -8.28
C LEU A 29 -22.02 10.40 -9.28
N PHE A 30 -21.46 9.45 -10.04
CA PHE A 30 -20.31 9.65 -10.91
C PHE A 30 -20.60 9.17 -12.33
N ASP A 31 -20.52 10.08 -13.30
CA ASP A 31 -20.81 9.80 -14.71
C ASP A 31 -19.72 8.96 -15.41
N ASP A 32 -18.55 8.78 -14.78
CA ASP A 32 -17.42 8.02 -15.32
C ASP A 32 -17.39 6.55 -14.89
N PHE A 33 -18.49 6.04 -14.31
CA PHE A 33 -18.70 4.65 -13.89
C PHE A 33 -17.51 4.08 -13.09
N PRO A 34 -17.32 4.53 -11.83
CA PRO A 34 -16.18 4.10 -11.02
C PRO A 34 -16.17 2.57 -10.85
N PRO A 35 -14.99 1.95 -10.71
CA PRO A 35 -14.92 0.55 -10.35
C PRO A 35 -15.39 0.34 -8.91
N ILE A 36 -16.07 -0.78 -8.67
CA ILE A 36 -16.34 -1.30 -7.33
C ILE A 36 -15.10 -2.09 -6.88
N PHE A 37 -14.70 -1.89 -5.63
CA PHE A 37 -13.57 -2.59 -5.01
C PHE A 37 -13.86 -2.82 -3.52
N GLU A 38 -13.12 -3.74 -2.89
CA GLU A 38 -13.26 -4.07 -1.47
C GLU A 38 -12.65 -2.96 -0.59
N PRO A 39 -13.27 -2.57 0.54
CA PRO A 39 -12.70 -1.56 1.44
C PRO A 39 -11.34 -2.03 1.98
N HIS A 40 -10.28 -1.26 1.72
CA HIS A 40 -8.92 -1.65 2.09
C HIS A 40 -8.01 -0.44 2.33
N ILE A 41 -6.87 -0.69 2.99
CA ILE A 41 -5.73 0.21 3.08
C ILE A 41 -4.53 -0.48 2.45
N THR A 42 -3.80 0.22 1.57
CA THR A 42 -2.53 -0.30 1.06
C THR A 42 -1.42 -0.08 2.09
N ILE A 43 -0.85 -1.18 2.60
CA ILE A 43 0.26 -1.19 3.57
C ILE A 43 1.60 -0.94 2.86
N THR A 44 1.84 -1.60 1.73
CA THR A 44 2.98 -1.33 0.84
C THR A 44 2.65 -1.77 -0.58
N SER A 45 3.40 -1.27 -1.55
CA SER A 45 3.25 -1.56 -2.98
C SER A 45 4.62 -1.70 -3.65
N ASN A 46 4.63 -2.41 -4.79
CA ASN A 46 5.82 -2.90 -5.50
C ASN A 46 6.51 -4.09 -4.81
N LEU A 47 5.71 -5.02 -4.27
CA LEU A 47 6.21 -6.30 -3.79
C LEU A 47 6.79 -7.13 -4.95
N PHE A 48 7.93 -7.79 -4.72
CA PHE A 48 8.52 -8.71 -5.69
C PHE A 48 8.12 -10.15 -5.37
N ILE A 49 7.34 -10.77 -6.26
CA ILE A 49 6.84 -12.14 -6.12
C ILE A 49 7.22 -12.91 -7.40
N SER A 50 7.90 -14.04 -7.26
CA SER A 50 8.24 -14.94 -8.37
C SER A 50 7.56 -16.31 -8.27
N SER A 51 6.99 -16.63 -7.11
CA SER A 51 6.43 -17.94 -6.80
C SER A 51 5.37 -17.87 -5.70
N ASN A 52 4.52 -18.89 -5.60
CA ASN A 52 3.57 -19.04 -4.49
C ASN A 52 4.27 -19.17 -3.11
N SER A 53 5.54 -19.59 -3.09
CA SER A 53 6.35 -19.60 -1.87
C SER A 53 6.66 -18.18 -1.36
N ASP A 54 6.88 -17.22 -2.27
CA ASP A 54 7.09 -15.81 -1.89
C ASP A 54 5.80 -15.21 -1.30
N ILE A 55 4.62 -15.54 -1.84
CA ILE A 55 3.30 -15.13 -1.30
C ILE A 55 3.17 -15.57 0.17
N ASN A 56 3.35 -16.86 0.44
CA ASN A 56 3.26 -17.41 1.79
C ASN A 56 4.32 -16.83 2.74
N LYS A 57 5.54 -16.58 2.24
CA LYS A 57 6.62 -15.94 3.02
C LYS A 57 6.23 -14.52 3.44
N ILE A 58 5.68 -13.71 2.53
CA ILE A 58 5.26 -12.34 2.82
C ILE A 58 4.09 -12.32 3.80
N LEU A 59 3.07 -13.16 3.60
CA LEU A 59 1.90 -13.25 4.48
C LEU A 59 2.29 -13.71 5.89
N ASN A 60 3.09 -14.77 6.03
CA ASN A 60 3.53 -15.28 7.33
C ASN A 60 4.45 -14.29 8.07
N ALA A 61 5.38 -13.64 7.36
CA ALA A 61 6.21 -12.60 7.97
C ALA A 61 5.38 -11.38 8.41
N SER A 62 4.33 -11.03 7.65
CA SER A 62 3.39 -9.99 8.04
C SER A 62 2.56 -10.38 9.26
N LEU A 63 2.15 -11.65 9.37
CA LEU A 63 1.48 -12.17 10.54
C LEU A 63 2.35 -12.07 11.81
N ILE A 64 3.62 -12.50 11.71
CA ILE A 64 4.58 -12.43 12.82
C ILE A 64 4.86 -10.96 13.22
N ALA A 65 5.10 -10.08 12.25
CA ALA A 65 5.38 -8.66 12.50
C ALA A 65 4.21 -7.95 13.20
N PHE A 66 2.97 -8.23 12.78
CA PHE A 66 1.76 -7.70 13.40
C PHE A 66 1.59 -8.22 14.83
N ASN A 67 1.71 -9.53 15.07
CA ASN A 67 1.55 -10.12 16.40
C ASN A 67 2.60 -9.60 17.40
N THR A 68 3.82 -9.29 16.91
CA THR A 68 4.88 -8.67 17.70
C THR A 68 4.49 -7.25 18.15
N ILE A 69 3.78 -6.50 17.30
CA ILE A 69 3.30 -5.15 17.61
C ILE A 69 2.11 -5.20 18.58
N ASP A 70 1.16 -6.12 18.38
CA ASP A 70 -0.03 -6.24 19.27
C ASP A 70 0.36 -6.67 20.70
N SER A 71 1.31 -7.61 20.84
CA SER A 71 1.83 -8.08 22.14
C SER A 71 2.49 -6.98 22.98
N ASN A 72 3.09 -5.98 22.33
CA ASN A 72 3.66 -4.83 23.02
C ASN A 72 2.56 -3.89 23.57
N ASN A 73 1.40 -3.82 22.90
CA ASN A 73 0.29 -2.98 23.34
C ASN A 73 -0.47 -3.58 24.52
N SER A 74 -0.70 -4.90 24.54
CA SER A 74 -1.42 -5.57 25.65
C SER A 74 -0.72 -5.33 26.99
N THR A 75 0.62 -5.45 27.01
CA THR A 75 1.46 -5.29 28.22
C THR A 75 1.40 -3.87 28.81
N ILE A 76 1.11 -2.85 27.98
CA ILE A 76 1.01 -1.44 28.41
C ILE A 76 -0.42 -1.11 28.88
N ASN A 77 -1.44 -1.64 28.21
CA ASN A 77 -2.84 -1.33 28.50
C ASN A 77 -3.31 -1.85 29.88
N ASP A 78 -2.74 -2.97 30.35
CA ASP A 78 -3.03 -3.53 31.67
C ASP A 78 -2.57 -2.62 32.84
N GLN A 79 -1.73 -1.61 32.60
CA GLN A 79 -1.27 -0.66 33.62
C GLN A 79 -1.88 0.75 33.53
N ILE A 80 -2.50 1.12 32.40
CA ILE A 80 -3.03 2.49 32.13
C ILE A 80 -4.58 2.52 32.16
N SER A 81 -5.20 1.41 32.55
CA SER A 81 -6.66 1.28 32.71
C SER A 81 -7.23 2.06 33.91
N LEU A 82 -7.25 3.40 33.84
CA LEU A 82 -7.97 4.23 34.82
C LEU A 82 -8.50 5.61 34.34
N ASN A 83 -8.12 6.14 33.17
CA ASN A 83 -8.67 7.43 32.69
C ASN A 83 -8.81 7.53 31.15
N ASN A 84 -10.05 7.37 30.66
CA ASN A 84 -10.63 7.94 29.41
C ASN A 84 -9.92 7.80 28.04
N LEU A 85 -8.80 7.08 27.91
CA LEU A 85 -8.04 6.97 26.65
C LEU A 85 -8.33 5.71 25.79
N ASN A 86 -9.26 4.86 26.21
CA ASN A 86 -9.55 3.57 25.55
C ASN A 86 -10.03 3.66 24.08
N ASN A 87 -10.45 4.83 23.61
CA ASN A 87 -10.97 5.05 22.25
C ASN A 87 -9.87 5.17 21.17
N LEU A 88 -8.58 5.24 21.54
CA LEU A 88 -7.46 5.44 20.60
C LEU A 88 -6.69 4.15 20.24
N ASN A 89 -7.12 3.01 20.75
CA ASN A 89 -6.38 1.74 20.65
C ASN A 89 -6.64 0.95 19.35
N ASN A 90 -7.17 1.59 18.30
CA ASN A 90 -7.29 0.97 16.97
C ASN A 90 -6.00 1.19 16.15
N LEU A 91 -5.44 0.12 15.58
CA LEU A 91 -4.32 0.18 14.64
C LEU A 91 -4.66 1.05 13.43
N ILE A 92 -5.87 0.87 12.91
CA ILE A 92 -6.48 1.72 11.89
C ILE A 92 -7.55 2.57 12.56
N GLN A 93 -7.38 3.90 12.53
CA GLN A 93 -8.40 4.85 12.94
C GLN A 93 -8.56 5.91 11.84
N PHE A 94 -9.79 6.31 11.51
CA PHE A 94 -10.00 7.37 10.52
C PHE A 94 -9.61 8.73 11.11
N ASP A 95 -8.88 9.56 10.35
CA ASP A 95 -8.47 10.93 10.73
C ASP A 95 -9.46 11.96 10.17
N LYS A 96 -9.66 11.96 8.85
CA LYS A 96 -10.57 12.90 8.19
C LYS A 96 -11.00 12.44 6.81
N PHE A 97 -12.14 12.95 6.38
CA PHE A 97 -12.59 12.88 5.00
C PHE A 97 -11.75 13.81 4.09
N ALA A 98 -11.42 13.34 2.90
CA ALA A 98 -10.68 14.11 1.92
C ALA A 98 -11.16 13.87 0.48
N VAL A 99 -11.15 14.96 -0.31
CA VAL A 99 -11.43 14.95 -1.75
C VAL A 99 -10.13 15.20 -2.49
N GLY A 100 -9.63 14.21 -3.20
CA GLY A 100 -8.37 14.27 -3.94
C GLY A 100 -8.53 14.63 -5.42
N ARG A 101 -7.40 14.93 -6.06
CA ARG A 101 -7.34 15.28 -7.48
C ARG A 101 -7.11 14.07 -8.38
N ASN A 102 -6.44 13.03 -7.88
CA ASN A 102 -6.00 11.89 -8.68
C ASN A 102 -7.07 10.78 -8.67
N TYR A 103 -6.98 9.85 -9.63
CA TYR A 103 -7.91 8.73 -9.77
C TYR A 103 -8.05 7.92 -8.47
N PHE A 104 -6.96 7.36 -7.96
CA PHE A 104 -6.98 6.47 -6.77
C PHE A 104 -7.29 7.17 -5.44
N ASN A 105 -7.32 8.51 -5.38
CA ASN A 105 -7.59 9.26 -4.16
C ASN A 105 -8.77 10.24 -4.29
N LYS A 106 -9.68 10.01 -5.23
CA LYS A 106 -10.79 10.93 -5.53
C LYS A 106 -11.67 11.22 -4.32
N ILE A 107 -12.23 10.19 -3.69
CA ILE A 107 -12.90 10.28 -2.40
C ILE A 107 -12.26 9.24 -1.47
N HIS A 108 -11.77 9.67 -0.31
CA HIS A 108 -11.12 8.78 0.66
C HIS A 108 -11.22 9.30 2.10
N PHE A 109 -11.11 8.39 3.06
CA PHE A 109 -10.71 8.72 4.42
C PHE A 109 -9.19 8.67 4.52
N GLN A 110 -8.58 9.70 5.09
CA GLN A 110 -7.20 9.62 5.58
C GLN A 110 -7.21 8.84 6.89
N ILE A 111 -6.20 7.98 7.09
CA ILE A 111 -6.04 7.17 8.29
C ILE A 111 -5.06 7.88 9.21
N PHE A 112 -5.35 7.90 10.50
CA PHE A 112 -4.45 8.43 11.50
C PHE A 112 -3.11 7.70 11.45
N LYS A 113 -2.02 8.47 11.51
CA LYS A 113 -0.64 7.99 11.44
C LYS A 113 -0.20 7.35 12.77
N ASN A 114 -0.88 6.27 13.16
CA ASN A 114 -0.58 5.47 14.35
C ASN A 114 0.87 4.94 14.26
N PRO A 115 1.74 5.14 15.27
CA PRO A 115 3.12 4.64 15.28
C PRO A 115 3.23 3.13 15.01
N ASN A 116 2.24 2.35 15.47
CA ASN A 116 2.18 0.91 15.23
C ASN A 116 1.92 0.57 13.76
N LEU A 117 1.03 1.33 13.09
CA LEU A 117 0.77 1.18 11.65
C LEU A 117 1.98 1.59 10.80
N ILE A 118 2.66 2.68 11.17
CA ILE A 118 3.90 3.12 10.50
C ILE A 118 4.99 2.06 10.67
N SER A 119 5.19 1.56 11.89
CA SER A 119 6.20 0.53 12.19
C SER A 119 5.93 -0.77 11.44
N PHE A 120 4.68 -1.21 11.40
CA PHE A 120 4.25 -2.37 10.61
C PHE A 120 4.57 -2.17 9.12
N ALA A 121 4.09 -1.07 8.52
CA ALA A 121 4.33 -0.77 7.10
C ALA A 121 5.82 -0.65 6.77
N ARG A 122 6.62 -0.05 7.66
CA ARG A 122 8.09 0.04 7.53
C ARG A 122 8.75 -1.34 7.51
N ILE A 123 8.42 -2.21 8.47
CA ILE A 123 8.99 -3.57 8.55
C ILE A 123 8.70 -4.36 7.28
N ILE A 124 7.44 -4.39 6.83
CA ILE A 124 7.08 -5.12 5.59
C ILE A 124 7.78 -4.49 4.39
N ARG A 125 7.92 -3.17 4.34
CA ARG A 125 8.57 -2.49 3.22
C ARG A 125 10.06 -2.83 3.13
N GLU A 126 10.75 -2.78 4.27
CA GLU A 126 12.17 -3.13 4.43
C GLU A 126 12.46 -4.56 3.95
N LEU A 127 11.59 -5.52 4.32
CA LEU A 127 11.78 -6.94 4.01
C LEU A 127 11.46 -7.33 2.56
N PHE A 128 10.49 -6.70 1.89
CA PHE A 128 9.87 -7.28 0.67
C PHE A 128 9.74 -6.37 -0.56
N THR A 129 10.08 -5.08 -0.44
CA THR A 129 9.83 -4.10 -1.53
C THR A 129 11.10 -3.63 -2.25
N LEU A 130 12.26 -4.00 -1.71
CA LEU A 130 13.54 -3.57 -2.23
C LEU A 130 14.21 -4.69 -2.99
N SER A 131 14.37 -4.49 -4.30
CA SER A 131 15.13 -5.33 -5.21
C SER A 131 16.65 -5.23 -4.99
N LEU A 132 17.10 -5.14 -3.73
CA LEU A 132 18.51 -5.14 -3.34
C LEU A 132 19.10 -6.56 -3.33
N SER A 133 18.26 -7.60 -3.30
CA SER A 133 18.68 -9.01 -3.40
C SER A 133 18.05 -9.72 -4.62
N ARG A 134 18.86 -9.90 -5.68
CA ARG A 134 18.86 -11.03 -6.68
C ARG A 134 19.58 -10.69 -8.01
N ASN A 135 19.78 -9.42 -8.35
CA ASN A 135 20.52 -9.05 -9.58
C ASN A 135 22.03 -9.39 -9.53
N SER A 136 22.58 -9.61 -8.34
CA SER A 136 23.94 -10.14 -8.13
C SER A 136 24.07 -11.64 -8.44
N SER A 137 22.97 -12.38 -8.52
CA SER A 137 22.94 -13.83 -8.77
C SER A 137 22.62 -14.16 -10.23
N ARG A 138 21.76 -13.39 -10.88
CA ARG A 138 21.22 -13.71 -12.22
C ARG A 138 22.13 -13.32 -13.39
N SER A 139 23.09 -12.43 -13.15
CA SER A 139 24.11 -12.00 -14.12
C SER A 139 25.28 -12.99 -14.29
N LYS A 140 25.31 -14.10 -13.52
CA LYS A 140 26.38 -15.11 -13.58
C LYS A 140 26.12 -16.31 -14.52
N SER A 141 24.98 -16.37 -15.22
CA SER A 141 24.61 -17.53 -16.05
C SER A 141 24.35 -17.25 -17.54
N ILE A 142 24.47 -15.99 -18.00
CA ILE A 142 24.29 -15.63 -19.42
C ILE A 142 25.59 -15.00 -19.95
N ASN A 143 26.61 -15.83 -20.08
CA ASN A 143 27.79 -15.59 -20.94
C ASN A 143 28.61 -16.88 -21.04
N ASN A 144 28.11 -17.81 -21.86
CA ASN A 144 28.90 -18.83 -22.56
C ASN A 144 28.00 -19.53 -23.57
N HIS A 145 27.83 -18.89 -24.75
CA HIS A 145 27.81 -19.52 -26.07
C HIS A 145 27.49 -18.44 -27.12
N SER A 146 28.52 -17.96 -27.79
CA SER A 146 28.39 -17.13 -29.00
C SER A 146 28.32 -18.03 -30.22
N SER A 147 27.31 -17.85 -31.07
CA SER A 147 27.46 -18.05 -32.51
C SER A 147 26.41 -17.23 -33.30
N HIS A 148 26.90 -16.71 -34.42
CA HIS A 148 26.26 -15.90 -35.45
C HIS A 148 24.76 -16.14 -35.72
N PHE A 149 24.00 -15.05 -35.94
CA PHE A 149 23.60 -14.60 -37.29
C PHE A 149 22.97 -13.18 -37.23
N SER A 150 22.76 -12.55 -38.40
CA SER A 150 22.58 -11.10 -38.55
C SER A 150 21.38 -10.72 -39.44
N ILE A 151 20.70 -9.60 -39.11
CA ILE A 151 19.84 -8.77 -40.00
C ILE A 151 18.49 -9.44 -40.38
N SER A 152 17.29 -8.80 -40.49
CA SER A 152 16.84 -7.39 -40.63
C SER A 152 15.44 -7.14 -40.03
N SER A 153 15.12 -5.86 -39.77
CA SER A 153 13.78 -5.17 -39.72
C SER A 153 12.51 -5.98 -40.10
N SER A 154 11.34 -5.83 -39.47
CA SER A 154 10.73 -4.68 -38.74
C SER A 154 9.73 -5.20 -37.69
N SER A 155 8.86 -4.46 -36.98
CA SER A 155 8.38 -3.07 -37.10
C SER A 155 8.01 -2.46 -35.73
N SER A 156 7.47 -1.24 -35.71
CA SER A 156 7.22 -0.44 -34.48
C SER A 156 5.82 -0.57 -33.86
N ASN A 157 5.78 -0.65 -32.52
CA ASN A 157 4.89 0.22 -31.72
C ASN A 157 5.54 0.48 -30.34
N LYS A 158 5.90 1.74 -30.08
CA LYS A 158 6.58 2.17 -28.83
C LYS A 158 5.55 2.60 -27.79
N TYR A 159 5.39 1.81 -26.73
CA TYR A 159 4.81 2.31 -25.48
C TYR A 159 5.93 2.68 -24.51
N ASN A 160 5.93 3.93 -24.05
CA ASN A 160 6.96 4.47 -23.17
C ASN A 160 6.72 3.99 -21.72
N ASN A 161 7.39 2.92 -21.32
CA ASN A 161 7.54 2.58 -19.90
C ASN A 161 8.47 3.60 -19.24
N SER A 162 7.91 4.51 -18.44
CA SER A 162 8.69 5.47 -17.65
C SER A 162 9.41 4.78 -16.50
N THR A 163 10.64 4.33 -16.74
CA THR A 163 11.55 3.92 -15.67
C THR A 163 11.87 5.13 -14.79
N PHE A 164 11.53 5.05 -13.50
CA PHE A 164 11.93 6.04 -12.50
C PHE A 164 13.45 5.95 -12.27
N ASN A 165 14.21 6.75 -13.02
CA ASN A 165 15.64 6.94 -12.78
C ASN A 165 15.82 7.81 -11.53
N TYR A 166 16.25 7.20 -10.42
CA TYR A 166 16.94 7.94 -9.37
C TYR A 166 18.33 8.34 -9.90
N GLY A 167 18.50 9.62 -10.22
CA GLY A 167 19.76 10.15 -10.73
C GLY A 167 20.87 10.10 -9.69
N TYR A 168 21.81 9.18 -9.88
CA TYR A 168 23.19 9.34 -9.45
C TYR A 168 24.05 9.29 -10.71
N ASP A 169 24.58 10.44 -11.13
CA ASP A 169 25.55 10.50 -12.24
C ASP A 169 26.81 9.72 -11.85
N LEU A 170 26.98 8.55 -12.47
CA LEU A 170 28.16 7.70 -12.35
C LEU A 170 28.89 7.50 -13.69
N ASP A 171 28.39 8.11 -14.76
CA ASP A 171 28.95 7.99 -16.12
C ASP A 171 30.05 9.03 -16.42
N ALA A 172 30.46 9.81 -15.43
CA ALA A 172 31.63 10.69 -15.54
C ALA A 172 32.94 9.92 -15.26
N ILE A 173 33.68 9.63 -16.33
CA ILE A 173 35.06 9.12 -16.35
C ILE A 173 35.22 7.62 -16.00
N ILE A 174 34.85 6.76 -16.96
CA ILE A 174 35.43 5.40 -17.06
C ILE A 174 36.10 5.26 -18.45
N PRO A 175 37.41 4.96 -18.54
CA PRO A 175 38.09 4.81 -19.83
C PRO A 175 37.63 3.53 -20.56
N PRO A 176 37.67 3.49 -21.92
CA PRO A 176 36.96 2.47 -22.72
C PRO A 176 37.39 1.00 -22.57
N ASN A 177 38.35 0.69 -21.69
CA ASN A 177 38.93 -0.65 -21.50
C ASN A 177 39.00 -1.10 -20.02
N ALA A 178 38.39 -0.36 -19.09
CA ALA A 178 38.27 -0.84 -17.71
C ALA A 178 37.20 -1.93 -17.62
N LYS A 179 37.56 -3.15 -17.20
CA LYS A 179 36.57 -4.11 -16.72
C LYS A 179 35.78 -3.43 -15.58
N PRO A 180 34.44 -3.44 -15.59
CA PRO A 180 33.68 -2.86 -14.49
C PRO A 180 34.09 -3.59 -13.21
N PRO A 181 34.47 -2.87 -12.13
CA PRO A 181 34.75 -3.52 -10.87
C PRO A 181 33.49 -4.26 -10.44
N SER A 182 33.59 -5.56 -10.22
CA SER A 182 32.52 -6.33 -9.63
C SER A 182 32.38 -5.89 -8.18
N VAL A 183 31.63 -4.82 -7.94
CA VAL A 183 31.32 -4.30 -6.61
C VAL A 183 30.46 -5.36 -5.92
N ILE A 184 31.12 -6.23 -5.17
CA ILE A 184 30.49 -7.14 -4.23
C ILE A 184 29.98 -6.24 -3.10
N LEU A 185 28.76 -5.72 -3.27
CA LEU A 185 28.07 -5.01 -2.20
C LEU A 185 27.89 -5.97 -1.03
N ASN A 186 28.40 -5.59 0.14
CA ASN A 186 28.26 -6.37 1.35
C ASN A 186 26.78 -6.52 1.70
N GLU A 187 26.36 -7.71 2.14
CA GLU A 187 24.97 -7.99 2.52
C GLU A 187 24.50 -7.05 3.66
N ASN A 188 25.43 -6.65 4.53
CA ASN A 188 25.21 -5.64 5.56
C ASN A 188 24.91 -4.25 4.97
N ASP A 189 25.59 -3.84 3.90
CA ASP A 189 25.37 -2.55 3.24
C ASP A 189 24.01 -2.52 2.53
N LEU A 190 23.62 -3.64 1.92
CA LEU A 190 22.31 -3.80 1.29
C LEU A 190 21.19 -3.69 2.33
N THR A 191 21.35 -4.36 3.47
CA THR A 191 20.40 -4.33 4.60
C THR A 191 20.30 -2.92 5.20
N LEU A 192 21.43 -2.24 5.43
CA LEU A 192 21.44 -0.88 5.97
C LEU A 192 20.79 0.13 5.01
N LYS A 193 21.07 0.02 3.70
CA LYS A 193 20.39 0.81 2.67
C LYS A 193 18.89 0.54 2.68
N ALA A 194 18.48 -0.71 2.83
CA ALA A 194 17.07 -1.08 2.82
C ALA A 194 16.30 -0.46 3.99
N LYS A 195 16.84 -0.58 5.21
CA LYS A 195 16.33 0.05 6.41
C LYS A 195 16.15 1.56 6.27
N LYS A 196 17.16 2.25 5.70
CA LYS A 196 17.12 3.70 5.50
C LYS A 196 16.05 4.14 4.48
N ILE A 197 15.88 3.38 3.39
CA ILE A 197 14.85 3.69 2.38
C ILE A 197 13.45 3.42 2.93
N ALA A 198 13.25 2.33 3.68
CA ALA A 198 11.98 2.05 4.34
C ALA A 198 11.61 3.10 5.40
N GLU A 199 12.60 3.59 6.15
CA GLU A 199 12.47 4.68 7.13
C GLU A 199 12.02 6.00 6.50
N ASP A 200 12.76 6.49 5.50
CA ASP A 200 12.41 7.70 4.76
C ASP A 200 11.00 7.61 4.18
N TRP A 201 10.70 6.51 3.48
CA TRP A 201 9.38 6.29 2.92
C TRP A 201 8.28 6.28 4.00
N SER A 202 8.49 5.58 5.12
CA SER A 202 7.48 5.46 6.19
C SER A 202 7.18 6.80 6.87
N THR A 203 8.17 7.69 6.92
CA THR A 203 8.05 9.02 7.52
C THR A 203 7.44 10.02 6.54
N ASN A 204 8.03 10.12 5.35
CA ASN A 204 7.82 11.22 4.41
C ASN A 204 6.81 10.92 3.30
N GLN A 205 6.57 9.65 2.97
CA GLN A 205 5.80 9.25 1.78
C GLN A 205 4.58 8.38 2.11
N PHE A 206 4.62 7.59 3.18
CA PHE A 206 3.50 6.75 3.59
C PHE A 206 2.34 7.61 4.09
N ASN A 207 1.24 7.55 3.37
CA ASN A 207 0.00 8.27 3.67
C ASN A 207 -1.17 7.30 3.61
N PRO A 208 -1.42 6.53 4.69
CA PRO A 208 -2.47 5.53 4.71
C PRO A 208 -3.84 6.19 4.52
N HIS A 209 -4.64 5.62 3.64
CA HIS A 209 -5.98 6.07 3.32
C HIS A 209 -6.85 4.86 2.95
N LEU A 210 -8.15 4.98 3.20
CA LEU A 210 -9.16 4.07 2.66
C LEU A 210 -9.96 4.84 1.61
N SER A 211 -9.86 4.41 0.35
CA SER A 211 -10.60 5.02 -0.74
C SER A 211 -12.05 4.54 -0.76
N LEU A 212 -12.96 5.44 -1.12
CA LEU A 212 -14.38 5.15 -1.32
C LEU A 212 -14.78 5.17 -2.80
N VAL A 213 -14.09 5.99 -3.61
CA VAL A 213 -14.34 6.12 -5.06
C VAL A 213 -13.02 6.35 -5.79
N TYR A 214 -12.84 5.67 -6.92
CA TYR A 214 -11.78 5.95 -7.90
C TYR A 214 -12.39 6.55 -9.17
N SER A 215 -12.15 7.83 -9.45
CA SER A 215 -12.78 8.51 -10.59
C SER A 215 -11.85 9.53 -11.24
N ASN A 216 -11.97 9.66 -12.56
CA ASN A 216 -11.22 10.57 -13.42
C ASN A 216 -11.83 11.99 -13.45
N ILE A 217 -12.99 12.22 -12.83
CA ILE A 217 -13.61 13.55 -12.77
C ILE A 217 -12.66 14.53 -12.09
N TYR A 218 -12.13 15.49 -12.85
CA TYR A 218 -11.05 16.38 -12.41
C TYR A 218 -11.41 17.17 -11.14
N LYS A 219 -12.57 17.84 -11.15
CA LYS A 219 -13.06 18.65 -10.03
C LYS A 219 -14.53 18.32 -9.78
N LEU A 220 -14.84 17.86 -8.57
CA LEU A 220 -16.21 17.69 -8.11
C LEU A 220 -16.81 19.07 -7.76
N ASN A 221 -18.06 19.31 -8.12
CA ASN A 221 -18.77 20.53 -7.75
C ASN A 221 -19.19 20.48 -6.26
N SER A 222 -19.48 21.64 -5.67
CA SER A 222 -19.81 21.76 -4.24
C SER A 222 -21.09 21.01 -3.85
N SER A 223 -22.10 20.97 -4.74
CA SER A 223 -23.35 20.25 -4.53
C SER A 223 -23.13 18.74 -4.43
N LEU A 224 -22.34 18.18 -5.36
CA LEU A 224 -21.95 16.77 -5.38
C LEU A 224 -21.13 16.41 -4.14
N ILE A 225 -20.15 17.24 -3.75
CA ILE A 225 -19.39 17.06 -2.50
C ILE A 225 -20.32 17.07 -1.29
N ARG A 226 -21.32 17.97 -1.24
CA ARG A 226 -22.32 18.00 -0.16
C ARG A 226 -23.16 16.72 -0.12
N THR A 227 -23.63 16.23 -1.27
CA THR A 227 -24.39 14.97 -1.37
C THR A 227 -23.56 13.76 -0.92
N ILE A 228 -22.27 13.71 -1.30
CA ILE A 228 -21.34 12.66 -0.85
C ILE A 228 -21.16 12.72 0.67
N LYS A 229 -20.97 13.92 1.25
CA LYS A 229 -20.82 14.10 2.70
C LYS A 229 -22.04 13.62 3.47
N ILE A 230 -23.25 14.03 3.05
CA ILE A 230 -24.51 13.59 3.68
C ILE A 230 -24.63 12.06 3.64
N ARG A 231 -24.39 11.41 2.50
CA ARG A 231 -24.42 9.93 2.41
C ARG A 231 -23.40 9.25 3.33
N ILE A 232 -22.23 9.85 3.53
CA ILE A 232 -21.21 9.33 4.45
C ILE A 232 -21.65 9.51 5.90
N GLU A 233 -22.18 10.69 6.25
CA GLU A 233 -22.73 11.02 7.57
C GLU A 233 -23.87 10.04 7.94
N ASP A 234 -24.84 9.87 7.05
CA ASP A 234 -25.97 8.95 7.20
C ASP A 234 -25.51 7.47 7.30
N SER A 235 -24.52 7.05 6.52
CA SER A 235 -24.09 5.64 6.48
C SER A 235 -23.22 5.23 7.68
N LEU A 236 -22.45 6.18 8.24
CA LEU A 236 -21.52 5.92 9.35
C LEU A 236 -22.09 6.33 10.72
N ASP A 237 -23.31 6.88 10.78
CA ASP A 237 -23.92 7.46 11.97
C ASP A 237 -23.00 8.52 12.63
N ILE A 238 -22.49 9.44 11.80
CA ILE A 238 -21.61 10.54 12.23
C ILE A 238 -22.18 11.89 11.84
N TYR A 239 -21.81 12.91 12.62
CA TYR A 239 -22.28 14.27 12.44
C TYR A 239 -21.14 15.18 11.99
N ASN A 240 -21.41 16.10 11.06
CA ASN A 240 -20.52 17.16 10.59
C ASN A 240 -19.09 16.71 10.23
N LEU A 241 -18.96 16.09 9.07
CA LEU A 241 -17.72 15.57 8.47
C LEU A 241 -16.68 16.67 8.14
N ASN A 242 -16.99 17.95 8.34
CA ASN A 242 -16.10 19.08 8.04
C ASN A 242 -15.30 19.56 9.24
N GLU A 243 -15.91 19.53 10.42
CA GLU A 243 -15.35 20.11 11.65
C GLU A 243 -14.77 19.02 12.57
N ASN A 244 -15.22 17.78 12.42
CA ASN A 244 -14.83 16.68 13.29
C ASN A 244 -13.60 15.94 12.79
N ASN A 245 -12.61 15.81 13.67
CA ASN A 245 -11.59 14.79 13.55
C ASN A 245 -12.23 13.41 13.78
N LEU A 246 -12.18 12.54 12.78
CA LEU A 246 -12.82 11.23 12.80
C LEU A 246 -12.22 10.29 13.87
N ILE A 247 -11.06 10.64 14.43
CA ILE A 247 -10.42 9.94 15.55
C ILE A 247 -11.35 9.86 16.77
N ASN A 248 -12.24 10.83 16.94
CA ASN A 248 -13.16 10.87 18.08
C ASN A 248 -14.31 9.84 18.00
N TYR A 249 -14.49 9.17 16.85
CA TYR A 249 -15.50 8.12 16.68
C TYR A 249 -14.86 6.73 16.89
N PRO A 250 -15.06 6.06 18.04
CA PRO A 250 -14.38 4.79 18.35
C PRO A 250 -14.74 3.65 17.40
N ASN A 251 -15.89 3.74 16.72
CA ASN A 251 -16.38 2.76 15.75
C ASN A 251 -15.77 2.93 14.35
N LEU A 252 -15.04 4.03 14.08
CA LEU A 252 -14.42 4.33 12.78
C LEU A 252 -12.96 3.86 12.72
N GLY A 253 -12.76 2.59 13.03
CA GLY A 253 -11.45 1.97 13.04
C GLY A 253 -11.52 0.45 13.19
N TRP A 254 -10.38 -0.21 13.01
CA TRP A 254 -10.23 -1.64 13.30
C TRP A 254 -8.82 -2.00 13.72
N ASN A 255 -8.73 -3.06 14.54
CA ASN A 255 -7.47 -3.71 14.91
C ASN A 255 -7.19 -4.92 14.03
N TYR A 256 -8.16 -5.81 13.87
CA TYR A 256 -8.01 -7.11 13.21
C TYR A 256 -8.77 -7.17 11.89
N GLY A 257 -8.34 -8.03 10.97
CA GLY A 257 -8.87 -8.12 9.62
C GLY A 257 -8.06 -9.08 8.76
N THR A 258 -8.16 -8.94 7.44
CA THR A 258 -7.50 -9.81 6.46
C THR A 258 -6.36 -9.06 5.77
N LEU A 259 -5.16 -9.62 5.76
CA LEU A 259 -4.12 -9.19 4.82
C LEU A 259 -4.31 -9.89 3.47
N LYS A 260 -4.14 -9.15 2.39
CA LYS A 260 -4.22 -9.68 1.02
C LYS A 260 -3.07 -9.20 0.18
N ILE A 261 -2.46 -10.11 -0.56
CA ILE A 261 -1.53 -9.76 -1.64
C ILE A 261 -2.35 -9.67 -2.92
N VAL A 262 -2.29 -8.51 -3.59
CA VAL A 262 -3.11 -8.21 -4.76
C VAL A 262 -2.21 -7.79 -5.92
N ASN A 263 -2.44 -8.40 -7.09
CA ASN A 263 -1.90 -7.91 -8.36
C ASN A 263 -2.75 -6.74 -8.83
N CYS A 264 -2.14 -5.57 -8.97
CA CYS A 264 -2.77 -4.29 -9.29
C CYS A 264 -2.38 -3.79 -10.70
N GLU A 265 -2.06 -4.72 -11.60
CA GLU A 265 -1.87 -4.48 -13.04
C GLU A 265 -3.22 -4.53 -13.78
N GLY A 266 -3.37 -3.75 -14.85
CA GLY A 266 -4.63 -3.63 -15.57
C GLY A 266 -5.66 -2.70 -14.90
N ASN A 267 -6.93 -2.85 -15.27
CA ASN A 267 -8.02 -2.08 -14.68
C ASN A 267 -8.33 -2.59 -13.27
N VAL A 268 -8.95 -1.76 -12.44
CA VAL A 268 -9.28 -2.13 -11.04
C VAL A 268 -10.20 -3.36 -10.95
N GLN A 269 -11.03 -3.59 -11.96
CA GLN A 269 -11.90 -4.77 -12.08
C GLN A 269 -11.12 -6.06 -12.40
N ASP A 270 -9.93 -5.94 -12.99
CA ASP A 270 -9.06 -7.06 -13.37
C ASP A 270 -8.08 -7.45 -12.24
N TRP A 271 -8.05 -6.68 -11.13
CA TRP A 271 -7.10 -6.87 -10.04
C TRP A 271 -7.35 -8.20 -9.30
N GLN A 272 -6.28 -8.99 -9.17
CA GLN A 272 -6.37 -10.37 -8.68
C GLN A 272 -5.78 -10.51 -7.28
N VAL A 273 -6.55 -11.06 -6.34
CA VAL A 273 -6.02 -11.52 -5.04
C VAL A 273 -5.16 -12.76 -5.27
N LEU A 274 -3.86 -12.67 -4.99
CA LEU A 274 -2.89 -13.76 -5.14
C LEU A 274 -2.83 -14.66 -3.89
N GLY A 275 -3.18 -14.11 -2.72
CA GLY A 275 -3.24 -14.85 -1.46
C GLY A 275 -3.71 -13.95 -0.31
N SER A 276 -4.17 -14.57 0.78
CA SER A 276 -4.68 -13.87 1.95
C SER A 276 -4.40 -14.62 3.25
N ILE A 277 -4.28 -13.89 4.36
CA ILE A 277 -4.21 -14.44 5.71
C ILE A 277 -5.04 -13.59 6.66
N ASP A 278 -5.80 -14.22 7.56
CA ASP A 278 -6.63 -13.54 8.55
C ASP A 278 -5.86 -13.32 9.86
N PHE A 279 -6.05 -12.15 10.44
CA PHE A 279 -5.72 -11.89 11.84
C PHE A 279 -6.90 -12.32 12.71
N HIS A 280 -6.70 -13.43 13.43
CA HIS A 280 -7.62 -13.86 14.47
C HIS A 280 -7.14 -13.38 15.85
N LYS A 281 -8.10 -13.10 16.71
CA LYS A 281 -7.96 -13.04 18.17
C LYS A 281 -8.84 -14.14 18.75
#